data_AF-A0A2H1E7N2-F1
#
_entry.id   AF-A0A2H1E7N2-F1
#
_cell.length_a   1.000
_cell.length_b   1.000
_cell.length_c   1.000
_cell.angle_alpha   90.00
_cell.angle_beta   90.00
_cell.angle_gamma   90.00
#
_symmetry.space_group_name_H-M   'P 1'
#
loop_
_entity.id
_entity.type
_entity.pdbx_description
1 polymer ?
#
loop_
_entity_poly.entity_id
_entity_poly.type
_entity_poly.pdbx_seq_one_letter_code
_entity_poly.pdbx_strand_id
1 'polypeptide(L)'
;MLQKHKLLTKFILALFAITFISCGDNSTQTASSDMKDKVFYSFNNENELIRPTDYRSWVFVGTPVTPNDLNGGKAPFPEMHNVYIDPVSYQHWKQTGEFRDKTIIVKELVSVGATSAVSGKGYFEGDFIGLEAELKDKKRFPNEPGNWTIYSFTNEETGILKAATKHLPAEKCVACHEVNAADDYIFTQYYPVLRAAKGIGANVNPENAAKRTASAHEGTKKVGIWDPTAPTPKVTIGIPLGEKELFAFLQSGKYKQLKNKEKGTHTSSGPHETVRTFMSDELANSLKAGNTEHPLGSYAVKEQYKEDGTPYGWSVMAKTGNKTDGGNGWFWYEVTDNKDISKKAALGNGVKGCVSCHAIGKDMVRAEFPFKS
;
A
#
# COMPACT_ATOMS: atom_id res chain seq x y z
N MET A 1 -91.38 -32.72 45.92
CA MET A 1 -91.34 -34.18 45.72
C MET A 1 -89.90 -34.62 45.58
N LEU A 2 -89.52 -35.65 46.33
CA LEU A 2 -88.20 -36.27 46.37
C LEU A 2 -87.83 -36.89 45.01
N GLN A 3 -86.55 -36.82 44.63
CA GLN A 3 -85.83 -38.04 44.27
C GLN A 3 -84.33 -37.91 44.56
N LYS A 4 -83.82 -38.90 45.30
CA LYS A 4 -82.44 -39.07 45.76
C LYS A 4 -81.57 -39.57 44.60
N HIS A 5 -80.28 -39.27 44.62
CA HIS A 5 -79.23 -40.29 44.66
C HIS A 5 -77.90 -39.69 45.13
N LYS A 6 -77.35 -40.28 46.21
CA LYS A 6 -76.00 -40.04 46.72
C LYS A 6 -74.99 -40.69 45.75
N LEU A 7 -73.83 -40.06 45.56
CA LEU A 7 -72.58 -40.81 45.46
C LEU A 7 -71.40 -39.98 45.97
N LEU A 8 -70.74 -40.54 46.99
CA LEU A 8 -69.45 -40.16 47.53
C LEU A 8 -68.38 -40.24 46.44
N THR A 9 -67.52 -39.22 46.32
CA THR A 9 -66.20 -39.41 45.72
C THR A 9 -65.13 -38.66 46.51
N LYS A 10 -64.13 -39.44 46.90
CA LYS A 10 -63.01 -39.14 47.80
C LYS A 10 -62.04 -38.13 47.18
N PHE A 11 -61.52 -37.20 47.99
CA PHE A 11 -60.33 -36.41 47.67
C PHE A 11 -59.13 -37.36 47.54
N ILE A 12 -58.55 -37.46 46.34
CA ILE A 12 -57.22 -38.05 46.10
C ILE A 12 -56.27 -36.89 45.83
N LEU A 13 -55.32 -36.71 46.75
CA LEU A 13 -54.19 -35.80 46.62
C LEU A 13 -53.25 -36.40 45.55
N ALA A 14 -53.24 -35.86 44.33
CA ALA A 14 -52.28 -36.24 43.29
C ALA A 14 -51.04 -35.34 43.42
N LEU A 15 -49.93 -35.94 43.86
CA LEU A 15 -48.60 -35.33 43.88
C LEU A 15 -48.12 -35.20 42.43
N PHE A 16 -48.12 -33.99 41.86
CA PHE A 16 -47.52 -33.72 40.55
C PHE A 16 -45.99 -33.78 40.67
N ALA A 17 -45.38 -34.87 40.23
CA ALA A 17 -43.95 -34.91 39.93
C ALA A 17 -43.72 -34.13 38.63
N ILE A 18 -43.22 -32.89 38.75
CA ILE A 18 -42.75 -32.10 37.61
C ILE A 18 -41.40 -32.70 37.18
N THR A 19 -41.43 -33.60 36.19
CA THR A 19 -40.23 -33.98 35.46
C THR A 19 -39.85 -32.81 34.55
N PHE A 20 -38.83 -32.05 34.94
CA PHE A 20 -38.11 -31.17 34.02
C PHE A 20 -37.45 -32.03 32.94
N ILE A 21 -38.07 -32.14 31.77
CA ILE A 21 -37.39 -32.56 30.55
C ILE A 21 -36.49 -31.38 30.17
N SER A 22 -35.25 -31.44 30.62
CA SER A 22 -34.18 -30.62 30.07
C SER A 22 -33.98 -31.06 28.62
N CYS A 23 -34.58 -30.34 27.67
CA CYS A 23 -34.07 -30.35 26.30
C CYS A 23 -32.65 -29.77 26.34
N GLY A 24 -31.67 -30.66 26.44
CA GLY A 24 -30.28 -30.31 26.19
C GLY A 24 -30.13 -30.00 24.71
N ASP A 25 -30.19 -28.71 24.36
CA ASP A 25 -29.70 -28.20 23.08
C ASP A 25 -28.17 -28.31 23.05
N ASN A 26 -27.68 -29.53 22.81
CA ASN A 26 -26.27 -29.82 22.53
C ASN A 26 -25.97 -29.70 21.02
N SER A 27 -26.45 -28.63 20.39
CA SER A 27 -26.25 -28.38 18.94
C SER A 27 -25.46 -27.11 18.61
N THR A 28 -24.96 -26.37 19.59
CA THR A 28 -24.24 -25.09 19.35
C THR A 28 -22.71 -25.19 19.32
N GLN A 29 -22.11 -26.38 19.28
CA GLN A 29 -20.64 -26.53 19.26
C GLN A 29 -20.03 -27.25 18.05
N THR A 30 -20.80 -27.58 17.02
CA THR A 30 -20.27 -28.19 15.78
C THR A 30 -20.22 -27.24 14.58
N ALA A 31 -20.90 -26.09 14.61
CA ALA A 31 -20.88 -25.13 13.49
C ALA A 31 -19.63 -24.22 13.46
N SER A 32 -18.89 -24.06 14.57
CA SER A 32 -17.78 -23.11 14.63
C SER A 32 -16.42 -23.67 14.18
N SER A 33 -16.24 -25.00 14.17
CA SER A 33 -15.00 -25.63 13.70
C SER A 33 -14.92 -25.65 12.17
N ASP A 34 -16.05 -25.93 11.48
CA ASP A 34 -16.10 -26.00 10.01
C ASP A 34 -15.79 -24.67 9.32
N MET A 35 -16.09 -23.55 9.97
CA MET A 35 -15.90 -22.24 9.35
C MET A 35 -14.43 -21.77 9.39
N LYS A 36 -13.60 -22.26 10.33
CA LYS A 36 -12.20 -21.81 10.44
C LYS A 36 -11.29 -22.40 9.37
N ASP A 37 -11.58 -23.61 8.91
CA ASP A 37 -10.76 -24.32 7.91
C ASP A 37 -11.32 -24.20 6.49
N LYS A 38 -12.45 -23.51 6.31
CA LYS A 38 -13.08 -23.32 5.01
C LYS A 38 -12.16 -22.54 4.05
N VAL A 39 -12.03 -23.09 2.85
CA VAL A 39 -11.23 -22.56 1.75
C VAL A 39 -12.17 -22.00 0.69
N PHE A 40 -11.83 -20.84 0.13
CA PHE A 40 -12.65 -20.11 -0.86
C PHE A 40 -12.04 -20.14 -2.27
N TYR A 41 -11.15 -21.10 -2.50
CA TYR A 41 -10.49 -21.33 -3.78
C TYR A 41 -10.34 -22.82 -4.04
N SER A 42 -10.10 -23.16 -5.30
CA SER A 42 -9.81 -24.53 -5.73
C SER A 42 -8.78 -24.53 -6.84
N PHE A 43 -8.10 -25.65 -7.01
CA PHE A 43 -7.11 -25.87 -8.06
C PHE A 43 -7.56 -27.03 -8.95
N ASN A 44 -7.24 -26.96 -10.24
CA ASN A 44 -7.38 -28.09 -11.15
C ASN A 44 -6.20 -29.08 -10.98
N ASN A 45 -6.22 -30.16 -11.76
CA ASN A 45 -5.18 -31.21 -11.71
C ASN A 45 -3.82 -30.70 -12.22
N GLU A 46 -3.82 -29.62 -12.98
CA GLU A 46 -2.64 -28.94 -13.54
C GLU A 46 -2.02 -27.91 -12.58
N ASN A 47 -2.53 -27.85 -11.34
CA ASN A 47 -2.12 -26.89 -10.30
C ASN A 47 -2.33 -25.42 -10.71
N GLU A 48 -3.39 -25.16 -11.47
CA GLU A 48 -3.87 -23.82 -11.81
C GLU A 48 -5.01 -23.43 -10.88
N LEU A 49 -5.03 -22.16 -10.45
CA LEU A 49 -6.11 -21.64 -9.65
C LEU A 49 -7.36 -21.54 -10.53
N ILE A 50 -8.42 -22.23 -10.13
CA ILE A 50 -9.73 -22.10 -10.76
C ILE A 50 -10.29 -20.72 -10.41
N ARG A 51 -10.79 -20.00 -11.41
CA ARG A 51 -11.31 -18.64 -11.26
C ARG A 51 -12.33 -18.58 -10.13
N PRO A 52 -12.13 -17.74 -9.09
CA PRO A 52 -13.10 -17.56 -8.04
C PRO A 52 -14.44 -17.08 -8.62
N THR A 53 -15.53 -17.70 -8.19
CA THR A 53 -16.89 -17.25 -8.44
C THR A 53 -17.50 -16.70 -7.15
N ASP A 54 -18.58 -15.93 -7.29
CA ASP A 54 -19.37 -15.43 -6.17
C ASP A 54 -18.60 -14.53 -5.17
N TYR A 55 -17.38 -14.09 -5.53
CA TYR A 55 -16.53 -13.25 -4.68
C TYR A 55 -17.13 -11.87 -4.37
N ARG A 56 -18.09 -11.39 -5.17
CA ARG A 56 -18.84 -10.16 -4.87
C ARG A 56 -19.73 -10.30 -3.64
N SER A 57 -19.95 -11.52 -3.13
CA SER A 57 -20.60 -11.79 -1.83
C SER A 57 -19.61 -11.84 -0.66
N TRP A 58 -18.30 -11.73 -0.93
CA TRP A 58 -17.27 -11.70 0.10
C TRP A 58 -17.17 -10.30 0.73
N VAL A 59 -16.23 -10.13 1.65
CA VAL A 59 -16.07 -8.86 2.36
C VAL A 59 -15.34 -7.88 1.45
N PHE A 60 -16.04 -6.86 0.96
CA PHE A 60 -15.45 -5.71 0.28
C PHE A 60 -14.53 -4.93 1.23
N VAL A 61 -13.33 -4.53 0.76
CA VAL A 61 -12.33 -3.86 1.60
C VAL A 61 -11.93 -2.45 1.17
N GLY A 62 -12.18 -2.08 -0.08
CA GLY A 62 -11.94 -0.74 -0.60
C GLY A 62 -11.83 -0.68 -2.13
N THR A 63 -11.87 0.55 -2.64
CA THR A 63 -11.74 0.87 -4.08
C THR A 63 -10.66 1.94 -4.30
N PRO A 64 -9.39 1.55 -4.48
CA PRO A 64 -8.40 2.42 -5.10
C PRO A 64 -8.79 2.79 -6.53
N VAL A 65 -8.26 3.91 -7.02
CA VAL A 65 -8.47 4.35 -8.40
C VAL A 65 -7.17 4.90 -8.98
N THR A 66 -6.80 4.38 -10.16
CA THR A 66 -5.67 4.83 -10.98
C THR A 66 -6.17 5.13 -12.40
N PRO A 67 -6.76 6.32 -12.63
CA PRO A 67 -7.34 6.70 -13.91
C PRO A 67 -6.30 6.84 -15.02
N ASN A 68 -6.66 6.54 -16.26
CA ASN A 68 -5.78 6.72 -17.41
C ASN A 68 -5.36 8.19 -17.61
N ASP A 69 -6.28 9.13 -17.38
CA ASP A 69 -6.03 10.57 -17.56
C ASP A 69 -4.96 11.13 -16.59
N LEU A 70 -4.79 10.51 -15.42
CA LEU A 70 -3.72 10.83 -14.45
C LEU A 70 -2.45 10.01 -14.65
N ASN A 71 -2.42 9.09 -15.61
CA ASN A 71 -1.32 8.15 -15.84
C ASN A 71 -0.88 8.13 -17.31
N GLY A 72 -0.72 9.30 -17.93
CA GLY A 72 -0.19 9.43 -19.29
C GLY A 72 -1.05 8.78 -20.36
N GLY A 73 -2.36 8.64 -20.12
CA GLY A 73 -3.30 7.97 -21.02
C GLY A 73 -3.35 6.44 -20.90
N LYS A 74 -2.48 5.83 -20.07
CA LYS A 74 -2.44 4.38 -19.87
C LYS A 74 -1.95 4.02 -18.46
N ALA A 75 -2.89 3.80 -17.55
CA ALA A 75 -2.59 3.27 -16.23
C ALA A 75 -2.07 1.83 -16.32
N PRO A 76 -1.11 1.42 -15.46
CA PRO A 76 -0.68 0.01 -15.37
C PRO A 76 -1.83 -0.93 -15.02
N PHE A 77 -2.79 -0.45 -14.22
CA PHE A 77 -4.00 -1.18 -13.82
C PHE A 77 -5.22 -0.27 -14.02
N PRO A 78 -5.79 -0.21 -15.23
CA PRO A 78 -6.97 0.61 -15.48
C PRO A 78 -8.20 0.01 -14.77
N GLU A 79 -9.08 0.76 -14.11
CA GLU A 79 -8.84 2.07 -13.50
C GLU A 79 -9.25 2.05 -12.02
N MET A 80 -10.48 1.66 -11.71
CA MET A 80 -10.99 1.48 -10.34
C MET A 80 -10.83 0.01 -9.93
N HIS A 81 -10.45 -0.23 -8.68
CA HIS A 81 -10.08 -1.58 -8.20
C HIS A 81 -10.98 -2.01 -7.04
N ASN A 82 -12.08 -2.71 -7.31
CA ASN A 82 -12.94 -3.24 -6.25
C ASN A 82 -12.28 -4.47 -5.63
N VAL A 83 -11.89 -4.37 -4.36
CA VAL A 83 -11.14 -5.43 -3.67
C VAL A 83 -12.00 -6.13 -2.63
N TYR A 84 -11.92 -7.46 -2.61
CA TYR A 84 -12.68 -8.35 -1.74
C TYR A 84 -11.77 -9.39 -1.09
N ILE A 85 -12.00 -9.71 0.19
CA ILE A 85 -11.28 -10.76 0.91
C ILE A 85 -12.25 -11.87 1.33
N ASP A 86 -11.82 -13.14 1.30
CA ASP A 86 -12.66 -14.24 1.74
C ASP A 86 -13.16 -14.05 3.19
N PRO A 87 -14.43 -14.39 3.49
CA PRO A 87 -15.04 -14.10 4.79
C PRO A 87 -14.28 -14.69 5.98
N VAL A 88 -13.66 -15.86 5.82
CA VAL A 88 -12.98 -16.55 6.93
C VAL A 88 -11.64 -15.88 7.24
N SER A 89 -10.91 -15.47 6.22
CA SER A 89 -9.70 -14.66 6.40
C SER A 89 -10.00 -13.30 6.99
N TYR A 90 -11.11 -12.66 6.61
CA TYR A 90 -11.52 -11.41 7.26
C TYR A 90 -11.80 -11.59 8.75
N GLN A 91 -12.48 -12.67 9.15
CA GLN A 91 -12.69 -12.95 10.59
C GLN A 91 -11.39 -13.22 11.33
N HIS A 92 -10.45 -13.93 10.70
CA HIS A 92 -9.12 -14.12 11.27
C HIS A 92 -8.37 -12.80 11.41
N TRP A 93 -8.35 -11.97 10.37
CA TRP A 93 -7.76 -10.63 10.38
C TRP A 93 -8.36 -9.74 11.49
N LYS A 94 -9.68 -9.81 11.69
CA LYS A 94 -10.33 -9.13 12.80
C LYS A 94 -9.78 -9.58 14.15
N GLN A 95 -9.56 -10.88 14.31
CA GLN A 95 -9.11 -11.46 15.56
C GLN A 95 -7.63 -11.19 15.84
N THR A 96 -6.77 -11.30 14.83
CA THR A 96 -5.31 -11.37 15.01
C THR A 96 -4.57 -10.18 14.40
N GLY A 97 -5.15 -9.54 13.39
CA GLY A 97 -4.47 -8.54 12.57
C GLY A 97 -3.45 -9.14 11.59
N GLU A 98 -3.55 -10.45 11.32
CA GLU A 98 -2.68 -11.19 10.39
C GLU A 98 -3.52 -11.85 9.29
N PHE A 99 -2.92 -12.09 8.11
CA PHE A 99 -3.55 -12.93 7.09
C PHE A 99 -3.19 -14.40 7.35
N ARG A 100 -4.23 -15.22 7.58
CA ARG A 100 -4.08 -16.65 7.79
C ARG A 100 -3.53 -17.35 6.55
N ASP A 101 -3.01 -18.56 6.75
CA ASP A 101 -2.83 -19.48 5.63
C ASP A 101 -4.18 -19.73 4.92
N LYS A 102 -4.13 -19.87 3.60
CA LYS A 102 -5.29 -20.03 2.69
C LYS A 102 -6.15 -18.76 2.53
N THR A 103 -5.59 -17.58 2.79
CA THR A 103 -6.25 -16.31 2.46
C THR A 103 -6.28 -16.09 0.96
N ILE A 104 -7.46 -15.76 0.42
CA ILE A 104 -7.61 -15.29 -0.95
C ILE A 104 -8.26 -13.90 -0.98
N ILE A 105 -7.66 -13.01 -1.77
CA ILE A 105 -8.12 -11.66 -2.05
C ILE A 105 -8.37 -11.55 -3.55
N VAL A 106 -9.50 -10.98 -3.93
CA VAL A 106 -9.88 -10.74 -5.32
C VAL A 106 -9.86 -9.25 -5.59
N LYS A 107 -9.21 -8.85 -6.70
CA LYS A 107 -9.26 -7.50 -7.24
C LYS A 107 -10.01 -7.53 -8.56
N GLU A 108 -11.13 -6.83 -8.60
CA GLU A 108 -11.96 -6.66 -9.79
C GLU A 108 -11.70 -5.26 -10.37
N LEU A 109 -11.24 -5.22 -11.62
CA LEU A 109 -10.96 -3.96 -12.32
C LEU A 109 -12.23 -3.45 -12.99
N VAL A 110 -12.51 -2.17 -12.79
CA VAL A 110 -13.67 -1.45 -13.34
C VAL A 110 -13.18 -0.20 -14.06
N SER A 111 -13.73 0.10 -15.24
CA SER A 111 -13.39 1.30 -15.99
C SER A 111 -13.94 2.56 -15.33
N VAL A 112 -13.40 3.74 -15.68
CA VAL A 112 -14.08 5.01 -15.41
C VAL A 112 -15.18 5.19 -16.47
N GLY A 113 -16.44 5.15 -16.03
CA GLY A 113 -17.60 5.38 -16.90
C GLY A 113 -17.97 6.85 -17.06
N ALA A 114 -17.68 7.68 -16.05
CA ALA A 114 -17.91 9.13 -16.10
C ALA A 114 -16.97 9.91 -15.18
N THR A 115 -16.79 11.20 -15.48
CA THR A 115 -16.06 12.15 -14.60
C THR A 115 -16.95 13.23 -13.97
N SER A 116 -18.26 13.11 -14.17
CA SER A 116 -19.27 14.04 -13.67
C SER A 116 -20.58 13.29 -13.45
N ALA A 117 -21.20 13.50 -12.29
CA ALA A 117 -22.54 13.03 -11.98
C ALA A 117 -23.32 14.11 -11.21
N VAL A 118 -24.56 13.81 -10.85
CA VAL A 118 -25.42 14.72 -10.05
C VAL A 118 -24.82 15.04 -8.67
N SER A 119 -23.95 14.17 -8.15
CA SER A 119 -23.22 14.38 -6.89
C SER A 119 -21.96 15.25 -7.04
N GLY A 120 -21.60 15.66 -8.26
CA GLY A 120 -20.45 16.53 -8.54
C GLY A 120 -19.45 15.93 -9.53
N LYS A 121 -18.24 16.50 -9.53
CA LYS A 121 -17.10 16.02 -10.31
C LYS A 121 -16.33 14.96 -9.53
N GLY A 122 -15.81 13.97 -10.23
CA GLY A 122 -15.07 12.85 -9.61
C GLY A 122 -14.81 11.77 -10.65
N TYR A 123 -14.60 10.53 -10.20
CA TYR A 123 -14.57 9.35 -11.06
C TYR A 123 -15.72 8.44 -10.65
N PHE A 124 -16.45 7.94 -11.64
CA PHE A 124 -17.60 7.06 -11.44
C PHE A 124 -17.37 5.76 -12.19
N GLU A 125 -17.61 4.63 -11.53
CA GLU A 125 -17.41 3.29 -12.08
C GLU A 125 -18.25 3.06 -13.34
N GLY A 126 -17.65 2.40 -14.32
CA GLY A 126 -18.27 1.93 -15.56
C GLY A 126 -18.34 0.41 -15.61
N ASP A 127 -17.76 -0.16 -16.66
CA ASP A 127 -17.83 -1.59 -16.97
C ASP A 127 -16.74 -2.40 -16.25
N PHE A 128 -17.02 -3.67 -15.97
CA PHE A 128 -16.02 -4.62 -15.50
C PHE A 128 -15.04 -4.95 -16.62
N ILE A 129 -13.75 -4.76 -16.35
CA ILE A 129 -12.68 -4.89 -17.35
C ILE A 129 -11.59 -5.87 -16.94
N GLY A 130 -11.60 -6.39 -15.70
CA GLY A 130 -10.66 -7.44 -15.34
C GLY A 130 -10.83 -8.07 -13.98
N LEU A 131 -10.10 -9.17 -13.77
CA LEU A 131 -10.15 -9.95 -12.55
C LEU A 131 -8.77 -10.54 -12.21
N GLU A 132 -8.28 -10.20 -11.03
CA GLU A 132 -7.06 -10.74 -10.44
C GLU A 132 -7.35 -11.37 -9.08
N ALA A 133 -6.50 -12.29 -8.65
CA ALA A 133 -6.53 -12.84 -7.30
C ALA A 133 -5.13 -12.93 -6.70
N GLU A 134 -5.03 -12.70 -5.40
CA GLU A 134 -3.82 -12.87 -4.60
C GLU A 134 -4.12 -13.91 -3.51
N LEU A 135 -3.27 -14.92 -3.40
CA LEU A 135 -3.50 -16.12 -2.60
C LEU A 135 -2.28 -16.45 -1.73
N LYS A 136 -2.51 -16.67 -0.44
CA LYS A 136 -1.54 -17.22 0.49
C LYS A 136 -1.78 -18.71 0.69
N ASP A 137 -0.83 -19.57 0.32
CA ASP A 137 -0.91 -21.01 0.60
C ASP A 137 0.49 -21.57 0.85
N LYS A 138 0.87 -21.65 2.12
CA LYS A 138 2.21 -22.08 2.55
C LYS A 138 2.55 -23.49 2.13
N LYS A 139 1.55 -24.39 2.10
CA LYS A 139 1.77 -25.79 1.75
C LYS A 139 2.00 -25.94 0.25
N ARG A 140 1.23 -25.21 -0.57
CA ARG A 140 1.31 -25.30 -2.03
C ARG A 140 2.46 -24.47 -2.60
N PHE A 141 2.76 -23.33 -2.00
CA PHE A 141 3.77 -22.37 -2.47
C PHE A 141 4.81 -22.04 -1.37
N PRO A 142 5.54 -23.05 -0.85
CA PRO A 142 6.52 -22.82 0.22
C PRO A 142 7.71 -21.96 -0.22
N ASN A 143 7.97 -21.87 -1.53
CA ASN A 143 9.12 -21.19 -2.12
C ASN A 143 8.79 -19.79 -2.68
N GLU A 144 7.51 -19.41 -2.71
CA GLU A 144 7.10 -18.06 -3.13
C GLU A 144 7.31 -17.06 -1.98
N PRO A 145 7.73 -15.81 -2.24
CA PRO A 145 7.91 -14.82 -1.18
C PRO A 145 6.63 -14.63 -0.36
N GLY A 146 6.75 -14.71 0.97
CA GLY A 146 5.60 -14.65 1.89
C GLY A 146 4.56 -15.76 1.72
N ASN A 147 4.83 -16.77 0.88
CA ASN A 147 3.89 -17.79 0.42
C ASN A 147 2.70 -17.22 -0.38
N TRP A 148 2.88 -16.04 -0.98
CA TRP A 148 1.88 -15.34 -1.77
C TRP A 148 2.06 -15.57 -3.26
N THR A 149 0.95 -15.80 -3.96
CA THR A 149 0.89 -15.94 -5.41
C THR A 149 -0.20 -15.04 -6.00
N ILE A 150 0.07 -14.46 -7.17
CA ILE A 150 -0.84 -13.53 -7.86
C ILE A 150 -1.27 -14.13 -9.20
N TYR A 151 -2.55 -14.03 -9.52
CA TYR A 151 -3.19 -14.63 -10.69
C TYR A 151 -3.94 -13.57 -11.47
N SER A 152 -3.87 -13.62 -12.80
CA SER A 152 -4.69 -12.80 -13.69
C SER A 152 -5.55 -13.70 -14.58
N PHE A 153 -6.87 -13.51 -14.49
CA PHE A 153 -7.84 -14.28 -15.27
C PHE A 153 -8.19 -13.61 -16.59
N THR A 154 -7.91 -12.32 -16.75
CA THR A 154 -8.33 -11.57 -17.92
C THR A 154 -7.44 -11.85 -19.12
N ASN A 155 -8.05 -12.17 -20.26
CA ASN A 155 -7.40 -12.03 -21.54
C ASN A 155 -7.48 -10.56 -21.97
N GLU A 156 -6.34 -9.87 -22.02
CA GLU A 156 -6.29 -8.41 -22.29
C GLU A 156 -6.81 -8.02 -23.67
N GLU A 157 -6.72 -8.90 -24.67
CA GLU A 157 -7.17 -8.61 -26.03
C GLU A 157 -8.69 -8.74 -26.19
N THR A 158 -9.31 -9.68 -25.49
CA THR A 158 -10.72 -10.05 -25.66
C THR A 158 -11.61 -9.67 -24.48
N GLY A 159 -11.03 -9.37 -23.32
CA GLY A 159 -11.75 -9.19 -22.05
C GLY A 159 -12.31 -10.49 -21.45
N ILE A 160 -12.18 -11.63 -22.15
CA ILE A 160 -12.73 -12.91 -21.68
C ILE A 160 -11.91 -13.42 -20.50
N LEU A 161 -12.60 -13.81 -19.43
CA LEU A 161 -11.97 -14.39 -18.24
C LEU A 161 -11.69 -15.89 -18.45
N LYS A 162 -10.44 -16.30 -18.22
CA LYS A 162 -10.00 -17.69 -18.18
C LYS A 162 -10.71 -18.45 -17.06
N ALA A 163 -11.01 -19.73 -17.30
CA ALA A 163 -11.60 -20.60 -16.28
C ALA A 163 -10.62 -20.97 -15.16
N ALA A 164 -9.33 -21.10 -15.48
CA ALA A 164 -8.24 -21.31 -14.53
C ALA A 164 -6.95 -20.67 -15.07
N THR A 165 -5.97 -20.41 -14.20
CA THR A 165 -4.65 -19.90 -14.60
C THR A 165 -3.56 -20.25 -13.56
N LYS A 166 -2.33 -20.36 -14.03
CA LYS A 166 -1.14 -20.36 -13.16
C LYS A 166 -0.90 -18.98 -12.57
N HIS A 167 -0.17 -18.94 -11.46
CA HIS A 167 0.28 -17.67 -10.91
C HIS A 167 1.31 -17.02 -11.83
N LEU A 168 1.39 -15.70 -11.76
CA LEU A 168 2.38 -14.89 -12.42
C LEU A 168 3.75 -15.08 -11.71
N PRO A 169 4.87 -14.87 -12.43
CA PRO A 169 6.20 -14.88 -11.81
C PRO A 169 6.33 -13.83 -10.70
N ALA A 170 6.97 -14.20 -9.59
CA ALA A 170 7.07 -13.36 -8.38
C ALA A 170 7.69 -11.98 -8.67
N GLU A 171 8.69 -11.92 -9.55
CA GLU A 171 9.38 -10.69 -9.94
C GLU A 171 8.48 -9.66 -10.63
N LYS A 172 7.33 -10.07 -11.18
CA LYS A 172 6.40 -9.16 -11.85
C LYS A 172 5.44 -8.46 -10.89
N CYS A 173 5.07 -9.12 -9.79
CA CYS A 173 3.99 -8.65 -8.94
C CYS A 173 4.39 -8.67 -7.46
N VAL A 174 4.79 -9.84 -6.95
CA VAL A 174 5.08 -10.07 -5.53
C VAL A 174 6.24 -9.19 -5.04
N ALA A 175 7.27 -8.97 -5.86
CA ALA A 175 8.38 -8.07 -5.51
C ALA A 175 7.94 -6.61 -5.27
N CYS A 176 6.97 -6.12 -6.06
CA CYS A 176 6.41 -4.78 -5.84
C CYS A 176 5.56 -4.74 -4.56
N HIS A 177 4.79 -5.80 -4.31
CA HIS A 177 3.98 -5.95 -3.10
C HIS A 177 4.86 -6.00 -1.85
N GLU A 178 5.95 -6.77 -1.86
CA GLU A 178 6.88 -6.90 -0.73
C GLU A 178 7.41 -5.56 -0.22
N VAL A 179 7.81 -4.69 -1.14
CA VAL A 179 8.47 -3.43 -0.82
C VAL A 179 7.47 -2.34 -0.42
N ASN A 180 6.25 -2.36 -0.98
CA ASN A 180 5.33 -1.23 -0.91
C ASN A 180 4.05 -1.50 -0.11
N ALA A 181 3.68 -2.76 0.12
CA ALA A 181 2.53 -3.11 0.93
C ALA A 181 2.75 -2.77 2.41
N ALA A 182 1.70 -2.31 3.10
CA ALA A 182 1.80 -2.00 4.53
C ALA A 182 1.76 -3.25 5.42
N ASP A 183 1.09 -4.33 5.00
CA ASP A 183 0.94 -5.55 5.79
C ASP A 183 1.05 -6.79 4.90
N ASP A 184 2.09 -7.62 5.11
CA ASP A 184 2.21 -8.99 4.56
C ASP A 184 1.80 -9.08 3.09
N TYR A 185 2.49 -8.31 2.23
CA TYR A 185 2.28 -8.23 0.78
C TYR A 185 0.91 -7.64 0.34
N ILE A 186 0.01 -7.28 1.26
CA ILE A 186 -1.27 -6.65 0.97
C ILE A 186 -1.24 -5.14 1.25
N PHE A 187 -1.74 -4.34 0.30
CA PHE A 187 -1.77 -2.87 0.38
C PHE A 187 -2.85 -2.31 1.33
N THR A 188 -2.87 -2.76 2.59
CA THR A 188 -3.86 -2.37 3.61
C THR A 188 -3.90 -0.86 3.87
N GLN A 189 -2.86 -0.10 3.52
CA GLN A 189 -2.89 1.38 3.54
C GLN A 189 -3.97 1.99 2.63
N TYR A 190 -4.48 1.24 1.64
CA TYR A 190 -5.56 1.65 0.76
C TYR A 190 -6.90 0.96 1.08
N TYR A 191 -6.93 0.01 2.01
CA TYR A 191 -8.13 -0.75 2.39
C TYR A 191 -8.66 -0.33 3.78
N PRO A 192 -9.53 0.70 3.87
CA PRO A 192 -10.00 1.23 5.15
C PRO A 192 -10.76 0.21 6.00
N VAL A 193 -11.48 -0.73 5.37
CA VAL A 193 -12.20 -1.80 6.08
C VAL A 193 -11.21 -2.69 6.84
N LEU A 194 -10.11 -3.10 6.20
CA LEU A 194 -9.07 -3.89 6.86
C LEU A 194 -8.36 -3.09 7.96
N ARG A 195 -8.03 -1.81 7.74
CA ARG A 195 -7.39 -0.99 8.78
C ARG A 195 -8.28 -0.82 10.01
N ALA A 196 -9.57 -0.62 9.82
CA ALA A 196 -10.52 -0.51 10.93
C ALA A 196 -10.72 -1.84 11.67
N ALA A 197 -10.58 -2.96 10.96
CA ALA A 197 -10.78 -4.31 11.48
C ALA A 197 -9.55 -4.93 12.15
N LYS A 198 -8.34 -4.43 11.90
CA LYS A 198 -7.08 -5.11 12.29
C LYS A 198 -7.01 -5.41 13.79
N GLY A 199 -7.06 -6.69 14.16
CA GLY A 199 -6.82 -7.16 15.54
C GLY A 199 -7.79 -6.62 16.60
N ILE A 200 -8.97 -6.12 16.20
CA ILE A 200 -9.94 -5.54 17.14
C ILE A 200 -10.76 -6.60 17.90
N GLY A 201 -10.68 -7.86 17.49
CA GLY A 201 -11.43 -8.99 18.04
C GLY A 201 -12.53 -9.53 17.12
N ALA A 202 -12.72 -10.85 17.13
CA ALA A 202 -13.66 -11.55 16.24
C ALA A 202 -15.12 -11.08 16.37
N ASN A 203 -15.54 -10.72 17.59
CA ASN A 203 -16.92 -10.34 17.91
C ASN A 203 -17.19 -8.83 17.84
N VAL A 204 -16.22 -8.04 17.36
CA VAL A 204 -16.36 -6.58 17.24
C VAL A 204 -16.67 -6.24 15.78
N ASN A 205 -17.70 -5.45 15.53
CA ASN A 205 -18.02 -4.93 14.20
C ASN A 205 -17.54 -3.48 14.10
N PRO A 206 -16.41 -3.20 13.41
CA PRO A 206 -15.80 -1.87 13.43
C PRO A 206 -16.72 -0.78 12.84
N GLU A 207 -17.60 -1.15 11.92
CA GLU A 207 -18.62 -0.28 11.36
C GLU A 207 -19.69 0.14 12.40
N ASN A 208 -19.94 -0.68 13.43
CA ASN A 208 -20.89 -0.37 14.50
C ASN A 208 -20.34 0.62 15.53
N ALA A 209 -19.03 0.92 15.49
CA ALA A 209 -18.49 2.03 16.26
C ALA A 209 -19.13 3.34 15.74
N ALA A 210 -19.85 4.05 16.61
CA ALA A 210 -20.48 5.34 16.32
C ALA A 210 -19.46 6.49 16.20
N LYS A 211 -18.36 6.23 15.48
CA LYS A 211 -17.25 7.15 15.26
C LYS A 211 -16.80 7.04 13.81
N ARG A 212 -16.69 8.19 13.14
CA ARG A 212 -16.12 8.35 11.79
C ARG A 212 -15.17 9.54 11.80
N THR A 213 -14.23 9.55 10.86
CA THR A 213 -13.41 10.75 10.63
C THR A 213 -14.30 11.82 10.00
N ALA A 214 -14.38 13.00 10.62
CA ALA A 214 -15.08 14.14 10.04
C ALA A 214 -14.44 14.54 8.71
N SER A 215 -15.26 14.89 7.70
CA SER A 215 -14.80 15.31 6.37
C SER A 215 -13.96 16.60 6.41
N ALA A 216 -14.18 17.42 7.45
CA ALA A 216 -13.41 18.63 7.74
C ALA A 216 -12.62 18.45 9.04
N HIS A 217 -11.34 18.14 8.91
CA HIS A 217 -10.35 18.51 9.91
C HIS A 217 -9.29 19.34 9.22
N GLU A 218 -9.39 20.67 9.35
CA GLU A 218 -8.21 21.54 9.21
C GLU A 218 -7.16 21.01 10.20
N GLY A 219 -6.05 20.47 9.68
CA GLY A 219 -4.90 20.13 10.51
C GLY A 219 -4.19 18.81 10.22
N THR A 220 -4.84 17.84 9.56
CA THR A 220 -4.11 16.66 9.06
C THR A 220 -3.95 16.77 7.55
N LYS A 221 -2.92 17.50 7.10
CA LYS A 221 -2.44 17.38 5.72
C LYS A 221 -2.17 15.89 5.51
N LYS A 222 -2.95 15.22 4.66
CA LYS A 222 -2.60 13.87 4.20
C LYS A 222 -1.21 14.01 3.59
N VAL A 223 -0.20 13.43 4.24
CA VAL A 223 1.18 13.46 3.77
C VAL A 223 1.20 12.68 2.45
N GLY A 224 1.23 13.40 1.33
CA GLY A 224 1.39 12.81 0.02
C GLY A 224 2.75 12.12 -0.10
N ILE A 225 2.93 11.28 -1.12
CA ILE A 225 4.21 10.58 -1.35
C ILE A 225 5.40 11.56 -1.50
N TRP A 226 5.13 12.79 -1.93
CA TRP A 226 6.11 13.86 -2.11
C TRP A 226 6.19 14.85 -0.93
N ASP A 227 5.35 14.67 0.10
CA ASP A 227 5.44 15.46 1.32
C ASP A 227 6.52 14.89 2.26
N PRO A 228 7.20 15.73 3.05
CA PRO A 228 8.17 15.27 4.04
C PRO A 228 7.48 14.48 5.16
N THR A 229 8.11 13.41 5.62
CA THR A 229 7.62 12.56 6.71
C THR A 229 8.29 12.82 8.05
N ALA A 230 9.38 13.60 8.05
CA ALA A 230 10.13 13.97 9.23
C ALA A 230 10.45 15.47 9.23
N PRO A 231 10.55 16.11 10.41
CA PRO A 231 10.96 17.50 10.50
C PRO A 231 12.41 17.66 10.03
N THR A 232 12.68 18.68 9.22
CA THR A 232 14.05 19.05 8.85
C THR A 232 14.75 19.66 10.08
N PRO A 233 15.82 19.06 10.60
CA PRO A 233 16.49 19.57 11.78
C PRO A 233 17.23 20.88 11.48
N LYS A 234 17.35 21.75 12.47
CA LYS A 234 18.15 22.98 12.38
C LYS A 234 19.64 22.63 12.52
N VAL A 235 20.26 22.24 11.42
CA VAL A 235 21.68 21.91 11.32
C VAL A 235 22.38 22.85 10.33
N THR A 236 23.63 23.19 10.61
CA THR A 236 24.48 23.92 9.66
C THR A 236 25.29 22.90 8.88
N ILE A 237 24.96 22.77 7.60
CA ILE A 237 25.70 21.98 6.62
C ILE A 237 26.13 22.91 5.48
N GLY A 238 26.99 22.44 4.57
CA GLY A 238 27.54 23.26 3.48
C GLY A 238 26.54 23.89 2.50
N ILE A 239 25.24 23.66 2.67
CA ILE A 239 24.14 24.25 1.89
C ILE A 239 22.97 24.69 2.79
N PRO A 240 22.19 25.71 2.38
CA PRO A 240 20.94 26.05 3.07
C PRO A 240 19.86 24.98 2.86
N LEU A 241 18.92 24.88 3.79
CA LEU A 241 17.81 23.90 3.77
C LEU A 241 16.42 24.55 3.68
N GLY A 242 16.34 25.87 3.77
CA GLY A 242 15.10 26.64 3.54
C GLY A 242 14.81 26.78 2.06
N GLU A 243 13.53 26.80 1.68
CA GLU A 243 13.10 26.77 0.27
C GLU A 243 13.73 27.92 -0.55
N LYS A 244 13.54 29.16 -0.08
CA LYS A 244 14.00 30.36 -0.80
C LYS A 244 15.52 30.45 -0.83
N GLU A 245 16.17 30.12 0.29
CA GLU A 245 17.61 30.18 0.44
C GLU A 245 18.31 29.10 -0.39
N LEU A 246 17.76 27.88 -0.43
CA LEU A 246 18.24 26.78 -1.27
C LEU A 246 18.05 27.08 -2.75
N PHE A 247 16.88 27.58 -3.15
CA PHE A 247 16.66 27.97 -4.53
C PHE A 247 17.63 29.08 -4.98
N ALA A 248 17.86 30.11 -4.16
CA ALA A 248 18.83 31.16 -4.45
C ALA A 248 20.28 30.64 -4.52
N PHE A 249 20.65 29.70 -3.63
CA PHE A 249 21.95 29.04 -3.67
C PHE A 249 22.15 28.27 -4.99
N LEU A 250 21.14 27.53 -5.44
CA LEU A 250 21.15 26.79 -6.70
C LEU A 250 21.25 27.74 -7.90
N GLN A 251 20.46 28.82 -7.91
CA GLN A 251 20.54 29.84 -8.98
C GLN A 251 21.91 30.52 -9.05
N SER A 252 22.58 30.73 -7.91
CA SER A 252 23.92 31.34 -7.90
C SER A 252 25.02 30.43 -8.48
N GLY A 253 24.75 29.12 -8.66
CA GLY A 253 25.72 28.18 -9.21
C GLY A 253 26.93 27.89 -8.31
N LYS A 254 26.91 28.27 -7.03
CA LYS A 254 28.05 28.10 -6.11
C LYS A 254 28.49 26.65 -5.97
N TYR A 255 27.56 25.69 -6.00
CA TYR A 255 27.86 24.25 -5.98
C TYR A 255 28.74 23.79 -7.16
N LYS A 256 28.80 24.54 -8.28
CA LYS A 256 29.65 24.20 -9.43
C LYS A 256 31.15 24.30 -9.12
N GLN A 257 31.49 24.99 -8.03
CA GLN A 257 32.88 25.10 -7.52
C GLN A 257 33.29 23.90 -6.66
N LEU A 258 32.39 22.95 -6.39
CA LEU A 258 32.75 21.71 -5.70
C LEU A 258 33.79 20.93 -6.51
N LYS A 259 34.76 20.35 -5.79
CA LYS A 259 35.85 19.58 -6.38
C LYS A 259 35.35 18.29 -7.01
N ASN A 260 34.40 17.63 -6.36
CA ASN A 260 33.84 16.35 -6.79
C ASN A 260 32.61 16.61 -7.66
N LYS A 261 32.81 16.59 -8.98
CA LYS A 261 31.75 16.81 -9.97
C LYS A 261 31.98 15.97 -11.21
N GLU A 262 30.88 15.60 -11.86
CA GLU A 262 30.94 14.92 -13.15
C GLU A 262 31.48 15.87 -14.23
N LYS A 263 32.22 15.34 -15.21
CA LYS A 263 32.78 16.15 -16.30
C LYS A 263 31.70 16.63 -17.27
N GLY A 264 30.73 15.77 -17.56
CA GLY A 264 29.61 16.03 -18.46
C GLY A 264 28.30 15.51 -17.90
N THR A 265 27.25 15.63 -18.69
CA THR A 265 25.95 15.03 -18.38
C THR A 265 25.95 13.55 -18.70
N HIS A 266 25.04 12.80 -18.07
CA HIS A 266 24.75 11.41 -18.39
C HIS A 266 23.27 11.12 -18.22
N THR A 267 22.79 10.05 -18.85
CA THR A 267 21.40 9.59 -18.69
C THR A 267 21.21 9.00 -17.30
N SER A 268 20.19 9.46 -16.56
CA SER A 268 19.89 8.93 -15.23
C SER A 268 18.88 7.79 -15.27
N SER A 269 19.03 6.79 -14.40
CA SER A 269 18.00 5.77 -14.19
C SER A 269 16.93 6.30 -13.21
N GLY A 270 15.92 6.97 -13.73
CA GLY A 270 14.80 7.57 -12.98
C GLY A 270 13.99 8.54 -13.85
N PRO A 271 13.07 9.35 -13.27
CA PRO A 271 12.30 10.35 -14.03
C PRO A 271 13.14 11.53 -14.54
N HIS A 272 14.45 11.56 -14.25
CA HIS A 272 15.37 12.60 -14.67
C HIS A 272 16.13 12.12 -15.91
N GLU A 273 15.80 12.65 -17.08
CA GLU A 273 16.32 12.20 -18.38
C GLU A 273 17.85 12.31 -18.46
N THR A 274 18.37 13.54 -18.40
CA THR A 274 19.79 13.85 -18.53
C THR A 274 20.24 14.70 -17.36
N VAL A 275 21.31 14.30 -16.68
CA VAL A 275 21.70 14.90 -15.40
C VAL A 275 23.20 15.11 -15.27
N ARG A 276 23.59 16.03 -14.37
CA ARG A 276 24.98 16.23 -13.95
C ARG A 276 25.07 16.38 -12.43
N THR A 277 25.94 15.62 -11.79
CA THR A 277 26.05 15.54 -10.33
C THR A 277 27.28 16.27 -9.79
N PHE A 278 27.08 16.97 -8.68
CA PHE A 278 28.09 17.66 -7.88
C PHE A 278 27.94 17.21 -6.42
N MET A 279 29.03 16.88 -5.73
CA MET A 279 28.96 16.39 -4.34
C MET A 279 29.96 17.08 -3.42
N SER A 280 29.55 17.21 -2.14
CA SER A 280 30.41 17.68 -1.05
C SER A 280 31.68 16.86 -0.89
N ASP A 281 32.74 17.45 -0.32
CA ASP A 281 33.97 16.72 0.01
C ASP A 281 33.68 15.63 1.06
N GLU A 282 32.77 15.89 2.01
CA GLU A 282 32.32 14.95 3.04
C GLU A 282 31.72 13.67 2.42
N LEU A 283 30.77 13.84 1.49
CA LEU A 283 30.15 12.71 0.80
C LEU A 283 31.17 11.92 -0.04
N ALA A 284 32.00 12.62 -0.82
CA ALA A 284 33.01 12.00 -1.65
C ALA A 284 34.02 11.18 -0.83
N ASN A 285 34.50 11.74 0.29
CA ASN A 285 35.41 11.05 1.19
C ASN A 285 34.74 9.84 1.85
N SER A 286 33.48 9.96 2.24
CA SER A 286 32.71 8.86 2.82
C SER A 286 32.48 7.71 1.83
N LEU A 287 32.20 8.01 0.56
CA LEU A 287 32.04 7.01 -0.49
C LEU A 287 33.37 6.28 -0.77
N LYS A 288 34.49 7.02 -0.86
CA LYS A 288 35.85 6.45 -0.99
C LYS A 288 36.20 5.54 0.18
N ALA A 289 35.84 5.92 1.40
CA ALA A 289 36.07 5.12 2.60
C ALA A 289 35.15 3.89 2.69
N GLY A 290 34.11 3.82 1.85
CA GLY A 290 33.17 2.71 1.85
C GLY A 290 32.24 2.68 3.06
N ASN A 291 32.02 3.80 3.75
CA ASN A 291 31.16 3.87 4.94
C ASN A 291 29.74 3.39 4.63
N THR A 292 29.15 2.61 5.54
CA THR A 292 27.77 2.10 5.41
C THR A 292 26.72 3.17 5.66
N GLU A 293 27.04 4.21 6.42
CA GLU A 293 26.26 5.43 6.55
C GLU A 293 27.13 6.66 6.29
N HIS A 294 26.57 7.68 5.65
CA HIS A 294 27.26 8.92 5.33
C HIS A 294 27.14 9.95 6.47
N PRO A 295 28.19 10.74 6.74
CA PRO A 295 28.18 11.70 7.85
C PRO A 295 27.32 12.92 7.54
N LEU A 296 26.89 13.61 8.61
CA LEU A 296 26.28 14.94 8.53
C LEU A 296 27.14 15.87 7.65
N GLY A 297 26.50 16.65 6.78
CA GLY A 297 27.21 17.51 5.83
C GLY A 297 27.47 16.85 4.48
N SER A 298 27.23 15.55 4.35
CA SER A 298 27.19 14.89 3.04
C SER A 298 26.02 15.40 2.22
N TYR A 299 26.26 15.98 1.04
CA TYR A 299 25.21 16.36 0.11
C TYR A 299 25.62 16.21 -1.35
N ALA A 300 24.61 16.12 -2.21
CA ALA A 300 24.78 16.16 -3.66
C ALA A 300 23.72 17.09 -4.29
N VAL A 301 24.15 17.86 -5.28
CA VAL A 301 23.30 18.65 -6.17
C VAL A 301 23.36 18.01 -7.54
N LYS A 302 22.19 17.75 -8.12
CA LYS A 302 22.03 17.21 -9.46
C LYS A 302 21.33 18.26 -10.32
N GLU A 303 22.01 18.72 -11.37
CA GLU A 303 21.38 19.53 -12.43
C GLU A 303 20.57 18.59 -13.35
N GLN A 304 19.38 19.03 -13.75
CA GLN A 304 18.51 18.30 -14.69
C GLN A 304 18.43 19.05 -16.02
N TYR A 305 18.51 18.32 -17.12
CA TYR A 305 18.55 18.83 -18.49
C TYR A 305 17.51 18.15 -19.37
N LYS A 306 16.92 18.93 -20.28
CA LYS A 306 16.08 18.42 -21.36
C LYS A 306 16.96 17.72 -22.40
N GLU A 307 16.33 16.99 -23.32
CA GLU A 307 17.01 16.35 -24.46
C GLU A 307 17.87 17.33 -25.29
N ASP A 308 17.45 18.60 -25.41
CA ASP A 308 18.18 19.64 -26.13
C ASP A 308 19.39 20.21 -25.36
N GLY A 309 19.67 19.69 -24.16
CA GLY A 309 20.75 20.14 -23.28
C GLY A 309 20.42 21.39 -22.46
N THR A 310 19.19 21.90 -22.52
CA THR A 310 18.76 23.04 -21.69
C THR A 310 18.59 22.62 -20.24
N PRO A 311 19.27 23.26 -19.26
CA PRO A 311 19.03 22.99 -17.85
C PRO A 311 17.63 23.50 -17.48
N TYR A 312 16.84 22.68 -16.78
CA TYR A 312 15.48 23.04 -16.40
C TYR A 312 15.22 22.94 -14.90
N GLY A 313 16.04 22.23 -14.13
CA GLY A 313 15.73 21.98 -12.72
C GLY A 313 16.90 21.44 -11.92
N TRP A 314 16.62 21.16 -10.65
CA TRP A 314 17.59 20.58 -9.72
C TRP A 314 16.95 19.54 -8.83
N SER A 315 17.72 18.51 -8.50
CA SER A 315 17.43 17.61 -7.37
C SER A 315 18.59 17.70 -6.38
N VAL A 316 18.29 17.80 -5.09
CA VAL A 316 19.27 17.91 -4.02
C VAL A 316 18.96 16.88 -2.95
N MET A 317 20.01 16.20 -2.48
CA MET A 317 19.94 15.36 -1.29
C MET A 317 21.00 15.80 -0.29
N ALA A 318 20.64 15.81 0.99
CA ALA A 318 21.57 16.19 2.05
C ALA A 318 21.35 15.38 3.33
N LYS A 319 22.44 14.94 3.95
CA LYS A 319 22.45 14.24 5.22
C LYS A 319 22.28 15.24 6.34
N THR A 320 21.12 15.22 6.98
CA THR A 320 20.75 16.15 8.06
C THR A 320 20.53 15.46 9.40
N GLY A 321 20.35 14.14 9.41
CA GLY A 321 20.34 13.31 10.61
C GLY A 321 21.62 12.50 10.79
N ASN A 322 21.91 12.10 12.04
CA ASN A 322 23.08 11.28 12.38
C ASN A 322 23.00 9.84 11.86
N LYS A 323 21.80 9.36 11.51
CA LYS A 323 21.51 8.02 10.98
C LYS A 323 20.58 8.14 9.78
N THR A 324 20.43 7.10 8.96
CA THR A 324 19.49 7.15 7.83
C THR A 324 18.04 7.00 8.23
N ASP A 325 17.76 6.21 9.27
CA ASP A 325 16.42 6.11 9.87
C ASP A 325 15.31 5.93 8.81
N GLY A 326 15.44 4.89 7.98
CA GLY A 326 14.49 4.61 6.90
C GLY A 326 14.35 5.74 5.86
N GLY A 327 15.30 6.68 5.78
CA GLY A 327 15.28 7.85 4.90
C GLY A 327 14.93 9.16 5.61
N ASN A 328 14.44 9.12 6.85
CA ASN A 328 14.11 10.32 7.63
C ASN A 328 15.33 11.17 7.97
N GLY A 329 16.55 10.60 7.96
CA GLY A 329 17.79 11.34 8.15
C GLY A 329 18.29 12.10 6.92
N TRP A 330 17.59 11.98 5.80
CA TRP A 330 17.92 12.61 4.52
C TRP A 330 16.91 13.69 4.16
N PHE A 331 17.42 14.88 3.89
CA PHE A 331 16.69 16.00 3.29
C PHE A 331 16.68 15.87 1.77
N TRP A 332 15.53 16.14 1.18
CA TRP A 332 15.30 16.11 -0.26
C TRP A 332 14.73 17.45 -0.74
N TYR A 333 15.20 17.89 -1.90
CA TYR A 333 14.61 19.00 -2.62
C TYR A 333 14.59 18.71 -4.11
N GLU A 334 13.46 18.97 -4.76
CA GLU A 334 13.35 18.86 -6.21
C GLU A 334 12.51 20.01 -6.77
N VAL A 335 13.00 20.63 -7.84
CA VAL A 335 12.29 21.66 -8.60
C VAL A 335 12.45 21.41 -10.10
N THR A 336 11.34 21.48 -10.82
CA THR A 336 11.26 21.18 -12.26
C THR A 336 11.27 22.44 -13.14
N ASP A 337 11.49 23.61 -12.54
CA ASP A 337 11.74 24.86 -13.24
C ASP A 337 12.81 25.68 -12.48
N ASN A 338 13.95 25.94 -13.14
CA ASN A 338 15.07 26.67 -12.56
C ASN A 338 14.86 28.19 -12.43
N LYS A 339 13.70 28.69 -12.89
CA LYS A 339 13.27 30.08 -12.79
C LYS A 339 12.04 30.25 -11.89
N ASP A 340 11.31 29.18 -11.58
CA ASP A 340 10.08 29.22 -10.79
C ASP A 340 10.11 28.23 -9.61
N ILE A 341 10.39 28.78 -8.42
CA ILE A 341 10.42 28.04 -7.15
C ILE A 341 9.08 27.35 -6.82
N SER A 342 7.96 27.83 -7.37
CA SER A 342 6.64 27.23 -7.13
C SER A 342 6.51 25.85 -7.79
N LYS A 343 7.35 25.53 -8.78
CA LYS A 343 7.43 24.22 -9.43
C LYS A 343 8.24 23.19 -8.63
N LYS A 344 8.33 23.36 -7.30
CA LYS A 344 8.92 22.35 -6.42
C LYS A 344 8.05 21.10 -6.39
N ALA A 345 8.68 19.94 -6.52
CA ALA A 345 8.04 18.63 -6.36
C ALA A 345 8.24 18.07 -4.96
N ALA A 346 9.39 18.34 -4.32
CA ALA A 346 9.73 17.84 -2.99
C ALA A 346 10.51 18.87 -2.19
N LEU A 347 10.28 18.93 -0.87
CA LEU A 347 11.08 19.72 0.07
C LEU A 347 10.95 19.15 1.49
N GLY A 348 12.06 18.68 2.05
CA GLY A 348 12.17 18.29 3.46
C GLY A 348 12.70 16.88 3.69
N ASN A 349 12.66 16.44 4.95
CA ASN A 349 13.21 15.15 5.36
C ASN A 349 12.24 13.99 5.11
N GLY A 350 12.79 12.84 4.69
CA GLY A 350 12.04 11.58 4.59
C GLY A 350 10.99 11.51 3.48
N VAL A 351 11.04 12.41 2.50
CA VAL A 351 10.09 12.44 1.37
C VAL A 351 10.02 11.05 0.72
N LYS A 352 8.87 10.36 0.87
CA LYS A 352 8.75 8.92 0.58
C LYS A 352 9.10 8.59 -0.86
N GLY A 353 8.64 9.39 -1.82
CA GLY A 353 8.92 9.17 -3.25
C GLY A 353 10.41 9.30 -3.60
N CYS A 354 11.15 10.15 -2.88
CA CYS A 354 12.61 10.23 -3.03
C CYS A 354 13.27 9.03 -2.37
N VAL A 355 12.88 8.71 -1.12
CA VAL A 355 13.43 7.60 -0.35
C VAL A 355 13.26 6.26 -1.08
N SER A 356 12.07 5.96 -1.61
CA SER A 356 11.82 4.70 -2.33
C SER A 356 12.73 4.53 -3.54
N CYS A 357 12.94 5.60 -4.32
CA CYS A 357 13.83 5.59 -5.49
C CYS A 357 15.31 5.54 -5.12
N HIS A 358 15.68 5.94 -3.90
CA HIS A 358 17.06 6.04 -3.43
C HIS A 358 17.47 4.89 -2.49
N ALA A 359 16.54 4.12 -1.95
CA ALA A 359 16.78 3.03 -1.01
C ALA A 359 17.70 1.92 -1.57
N ILE A 360 17.74 1.75 -2.90
CA ILE A 360 18.66 0.82 -3.57
C ILE A 360 20.12 1.29 -3.58
N GLY A 361 20.35 2.58 -3.31
CA GLY A 361 21.68 3.17 -3.22
C GLY A 361 22.38 2.84 -1.90
N LYS A 362 23.69 3.10 -1.85
CA LYS A 362 24.44 2.97 -0.60
C LYS A 362 24.10 4.16 0.28
N ASP A 363 23.40 3.91 1.39
CA ASP A 363 22.89 4.95 2.28
C ASP A 363 22.13 6.06 1.55
N MET A 364 21.15 5.68 0.71
CA MET A 364 20.37 6.57 -0.17
C MET A 364 21.16 7.21 -1.33
N VAL A 365 22.47 7.03 -1.42
CA VAL A 365 23.28 7.63 -2.49
C VAL A 365 23.37 6.66 -3.66
N ARG A 366 22.89 7.10 -4.83
CA ARG A 366 22.89 6.34 -6.08
C ARG A 366 23.98 6.75 -7.08
N ALA A 367 24.63 7.89 -6.85
CA ALA A 367 25.70 8.34 -7.73
C ALA A 367 26.90 7.40 -7.65
N GLU A 368 27.37 6.91 -8.80
CA GLU A 368 28.61 6.14 -8.86
C GLU A 368 29.80 7.05 -8.49
N PHE A 369 30.70 6.54 -7.64
CA PHE A 369 31.90 7.27 -7.24
C PHE A 369 33.12 6.34 -7.11
N PRO A 370 34.34 6.74 -7.54
CA PRO A 370 34.69 8.04 -8.14
C PRO A 370 33.98 8.26 -9.48
N PHE A 371 33.68 9.52 -9.80
CA PHE A 371 33.09 9.85 -11.10
C PHE A 371 34.03 9.39 -12.22
N LYS A 372 33.47 8.64 -13.18
CA LYS A 372 34.23 8.19 -14.35
C LYS A 372 34.69 9.42 -15.15
N SER A 373 35.96 9.36 -15.57
CA SER A 373 36.67 10.43 -16.27
C SER A 373 36.15 10.68 -17.67
#